data_AF-A0A929PK57-F1
#
_entry.id   AF-A0A929PK57-F1
#
_cell.length_a   1.000
_cell.length_b   1.000
_cell.length_c   1.000
_cell.angle_alpha   90.00
_cell.angle_beta   90.00
_cell.angle_gamma   90.00
#
_symmetry.space_group_name_H-M   'P 1'
#
loop_
_entity.id
_entity.type
_entity.pdbx_description
1 polymer ?
#
loop_
_entity_poly.entity_id
_entity_poly.type
_entity_poly.pdbx_seq_one_letter_code
_entity_poly.pdbx_strand_id
1 'polypeptide(L)'
;IILSPVIVRIIAPGFGGMGEKYALTVLLTRIMFPYIFLVSLLALFMGILNSLKHFAVPAIAPIFLNLSMITVLLFIIPYMRTPTVGLAIGVIVGGVIQMALQIPFLMSKGLSFAPKWNLRHPALKKIGMLMLPTIFGSAIYQINQLIGTLLASLLREGSVSYLYYADRL
;
A
#
# COMPACT_ATOMS: atom_id res chain seq x y z
N ILE A 1 -4.40 14.69 -2.58
CA ILE A 1 -5.06 15.09 -3.84
C ILE A 1 -6.12 16.14 -3.56
N ILE A 2 -6.42 16.99 -4.54
CA ILE A 2 -7.56 17.94 -4.50
C ILE A 2 -8.89 17.21 -4.25
N LEU A 3 -9.07 16.00 -4.82
CA LEU A 3 -10.29 15.17 -4.67
C LEU A 3 -10.42 14.42 -3.34
N SER A 4 -9.43 14.48 -2.45
CA SER A 4 -9.46 13.76 -1.15
C SER A 4 -10.72 14.03 -0.29
N PRO A 5 -11.28 15.27 -0.21
CA PRO A 5 -12.51 15.53 0.52
C PRO A 5 -13.72 14.74 -0.01
N VAL A 6 -13.84 14.61 -1.33
CA VAL A 6 -14.93 13.89 -1.99
C VAL A 6 -14.78 12.38 -1.77
N ILE A 7 -13.55 11.87 -1.93
CA ILE A 7 -13.23 10.46 -1.69
C ILE A 7 -13.58 10.06 -0.26
N VAL A 8 -13.15 10.86 0.74
CA VAL A 8 -13.43 10.58 2.15
C VAL A 8 -14.93 10.66 2.44
N ARG A 9 -15.68 11.57 1.79
CA ARG A 9 -17.12 11.69 1.98
C ARG A 9 -17.91 10.50 1.43
N ILE A 10 -17.41 9.87 0.36
CA ILE A 10 -18.00 8.66 -0.24
C ILE A 10 -17.63 7.41 0.57
N ILE A 11 -16.37 7.28 0.99
CA ILE A 11 -15.86 6.09 1.68
C ILE A 11 -16.23 6.08 3.17
N ALA A 12 -16.26 7.25 3.82
CA ALA A 12 -16.52 7.41 5.25
C ALA A 12 -17.60 8.49 5.52
N PRO A 13 -18.85 8.29 5.06
CA PRO A 13 -19.95 9.25 5.26
C PRO A 13 -20.29 9.44 6.75
N GLY A 14 -20.00 8.45 7.59
CA GLY A 14 -20.21 8.51 9.05
C GLY A 14 -19.32 9.51 9.80
N PHE A 15 -18.33 10.13 9.15
CA PHE A 15 -17.53 11.21 9.76
C PHE A 15 -18.20 12.59 9.63
N GLY A 16 -19.46 12.64 9.19
CA GLY A 16 -20.31 13.83 9.22
C GLY A 16 -19.96 14.91 8.21
N GLY A 17 -18.89 14.74 7.43
CA GLY A 17 -18.42 15.72 6.43
C GLY A 17 -17.95 17.07 7.00
N MET A 18 -18.05 17.26 8.32
CA MET A 18 -17.66 18.44 9.08
C MET A 18 -17.15 18.00 10.46
N GLY A 19 -15.93 18.42 10.82
CA GLY A 19 -15.30 18.09 12.11
C GLY A 19 -13.80 17.77 12.00
N GLU A 20 -13.09 17.77 13.12
CA GLU A 20 -11.64 17.51 13.20
C GLU A 20 -11.26 16.13 12.65
N LYS A 21 -12.08 15.10 12.91
CA LYS A 21 -11.84 13.74 12.39
C LYS A 21 -11.87 13.70 10.87
N TYR A 22 -12.85 14.35 10.24
CA TYR A 22 -12.95 14.44 8.78
C TYR A 22 -11.75 15.19 8.19
N ALA A 23 -11.39 16.35 8.78
CA ALA A 23 -10.24 17.13 8.33
C ALA A 23 -8.92 16.33 8.43
N LEU A 24 -8.74 15.59 9.53
CA LEU A 24 -7.59 14.71 9.73
C LEU A 24 -7.56 13.55 8.72
N THR A 25 -8.69 12.90 8.47
CA THR A 25 -8.76 11.83 7.46
C THR A 25 -8.42 12.38 6.07
N VAL A 26 -8.98 13.54 5.68
CA VAL A 26 -8.65 14.18 4.41
C VAL A 26 -7.16 14.49 4.31
N LEU A 27 -6.54 15.01 5.38
CA LEU A 27 -5.11 15.28 5.43
C LEU A 27 -4.29 13.99 5.25
N LEU A 28 -4.61 12.94 6.01
CA LEU A 28 -3.93 11.64 5.93
C LEU A 28 -4.07 11.02 4.54
N THR A 29 -5.27 11.08 3.93
CA THR A 29 -5.46 10.62 2.54
C THR A 29 -4.62 11.42 1.55
N ARG A 30 -4.45 12.74 1.76
CA ARG A 30 -3.58 13.55 0.90
C ARG A 30 -2.12 13.15 1.01
N ILE A 31 -1.65 12.88 2.23
CA ILE A 31 -0.28 12.47 2.53
C ILE A 31 0.00 11.08 1.98
N MET A 32 -0.91 10.13 2.21
CA MET A 32 -0.77 8.73 1.80
C MET A 32 -0.96 8.52 0.29
N PHE A 33 -1.53 9.48 -0.45
CA PHE A 33 -1.78 9.26 -1.87
C PHE A 33 -0.50 9.02 -2.70
N PRO A 34 0.59 9.81 -2.56
CA PRO A 34 1.89 9.48 -3.14
C PRO A 34 2.39 8.05 -2.87
N TYR A 35 2.02 7.46 -1.72
CA TYR A 35 2.41 6.09 -1.39
C TYR A 35 1.82 5.06 -2.36
N ILE A 36 0.66 5.31 -2.98
CA ILE A 36 0.09 4.44 -4.01
C ILE A 36 1.03 4.31 -5.22
N PHE A 37 1.64 5.43 -5.63
CA PHE A 37 2.62 5.41 -6.70
C PHE A 37 3.88 4.63 -6.29
N LEU A 38 4.39 4.89 -5.08
CA LEU A 38 5.57 4.19 -4.55
C LEU A 38 5.35 2.68 -4.46
N VAL A 39 4.23 2.24 -3.88
CA VAL A 39 3.93 0.81 -3.71
C VAL A 39 3.68 0.11 -5.05
N SER A 40 3.11 0.81 -6.03
CA SER A 40 2.94 0.27 -7.39
C SER A 40 4.29 0.06 -8.07
N LEU A 41 5.19 1.04 -7.95
CA LEU A 41 6.53 0.96 -8.52
C LEU A 41 7.37 -0.11 -7.82
N LEU A 42 7.25 -0.22 -6.50
CA LEU A 42 7.82 -1.28 -5.70
C LEU A 42 7.35 -2.67 -6.17
N ALA A 43 6.04 -2.85 -6.34
CA ALA A 43 5.47 -4.12 -6.82
C ALA A 43 5.98 -4.47 -8.22
N LEU A 44 6.12 -3.48 -9.10
CA LEU A 44 6.72 -3.66 -10.42
C LEU A 44 8.18 -4.12 -10.31
N PHE A 45 8.99 -3.46 -9.48
CA PHE A 45 10.40 -3.80 -9.27
C PHE A 45 10.56 -5.21 -8.68
N MET A 46 9.73 -5.57 -7.70
CA MET A 46 9.67 -6.92 -7.17
C MET A 46 9.30 -7.94 -8.24
N GLY A 47 8.30 -7.64 -9.09
CA GLY A 47 7.90 -8.51 -10.19
C GLY A 47 9.03 -8.76 -11.20
N ILE A 48 9.78 -7.71 -11.55
CA ILE A 48 10.96 -7.81 -12.43
C ILE A 48 12.04 -8.66 -11.78
N LEU A 49 12.42 -8.38 -10.53
CA LEU A 49 13.46 -9.14 -9.82
C LEU A 49 13.06 -10.61 -9.62
N ASN A 50 11.80 -10.89 -9.31
CA ASN A 50 11.28 -12.25 -9.21
C ASN A 50 11.34 -12.99 -10.55
N SER A 51 11.04 -12.30 -11.67
CA SER A 51 11.20 -12.88 -13.01
C SER A 51 12.67 -13.20 -13.35
N LEU A 52 13.61 -12.49 -12.74
CA LEU A 52 15.06 -12.73 -12.87
C LEU A 52 15.61 -13.71 -11.81
N LYS A 53 14.72 -14.43 -11.11
CA LYS A 53 15.04 -15.37 -10.02
C LYS A 53 15.77 -14.73 -8.82
N HIS A 54 15.64 -13.42 -8.64
CA HIS A 54 16.27 -12.68 -7.56
C HIS A 54 15.28 -12.38 -6.43
N PHE A 55 14.95 -13.39 -5.63
CA PHE A 55 13.88 -13.31 -4.61
C PHE A 55 14.30 -12.64 -3.30
N ALA A 56 15.59 -12.61 -2.99
CA ALA A 56 16.09 -12.13 -1.69
C ALA A 56 15.80 -10.64 -1.46
N VAL A 57 16.09 -9.78 -2.45
CA VAL A 57 15.89 -8.33 -2.34
C VAL A 57 14.40 -7.95 -2.21
N PRO A 58 13.49 -8.49 -3.04
CA PRO A 58 12.05 -8.34 -2.81
C PRO A 58 11.58 -8.81 -1.43
N ALA A 59 12.11 -9.94 -0.94
CA ALA A 59 11.69 -10.52 0.34
C ALA A 59 12.10 -9.68 1.56
N ILE A 60 13.25 -8.99 1.52
CA ILE A 60 13.72 -8.14 2.62
C ILE A 60 13.12 -6.73 2.61
N ALA A 61 12.57 -6.27 1.47
CA ALA A 61 12.04 -4.91 1.37
C ALA A 61 11.00 -4.57 2.47
N PRO A 62 10.02 -5.42 2.82
CA PRO A 62 9.07 -5.15 3.91
C PRO A 62 9.72 -4.80 5.26
N ILE A 63 10.92 -5.33 5.53
CA ILE A 63 11.67 -5.05 6.77
C ILE A 63 11.94 -3.55 6.90
N PHE A 64 12.32 -2.88 5.81
CA PHE A 64 12.67 -1.45 5.84
C PHE A 64 11.46 -0.54 6.05
N LEU A 65 10.28 -0.94 5.57
CA LEU A 65 9.04 -0.23 5.87
C LEU A 65 8.70 -0.34 7.35
N ASN A 66 8.78 -1.55 7.90
CA ASN A 66 8.54 -1.78 9.32
C ASN A 66 9.56 -1.01 10.18
N LEU A 67 10.84 -1.04 9.79
CA LEU A 67 11.89 -0.33 10.51
C LEU A 67 11.63 1.19 10.50
N SER A 68 11.27 1.75 9.34
CA SER A 68 10.87 3.17 9.23
C SER A 68 9.68 3.51 10.14
N MET A 69 8.66 2.66 10.18
CA MET A 69 7.50 2.86 11.05
C MET A 69 7.89 2.80 12.54
N ILE A 70 8.73 1.85 12.94
CA ILE A 70 9.23 1.72 14.32
C ILE A 70 10.08 2.92 14.70
N THR A 71 10.99 3.37 13.84
CA THR A 71 11.82 4.55 14.07
C THR A 71 10.96 5.80 14.29
N VAL A 72 9.96 6.00 13.44
CA VAL A 72 9.04 7.14 13.58
C VAL A 72 8.22 7.04 14.86
N LEU A 73 7.74 5.84 15.20
CA LEU A 73 6.98 5.58 16.42
C LEU A 73 7.78 5.90 17.68
N LEU A 74 9.05 5.51 17.75
CA LEU A 74 9.88 5.67 18.94
C LEU A 74 10.49 7.08 19.05
N PHE A 75 10.89 7.67 17.93
CA PHE A 75 11.71 8.89 17.95
C PHE A 75 10.99 10.15 17.49
N ILE A 76 9.90 10.05 16.72
CA ILE A 76 9.21 11.21 16.15
C ILE A 76 7.86 11.44 16.84
N ILE A 77 7.05 10.39 16.95
CA ILE A 77 5.70 10.48 17.52
C ILE A 77 5.65 11.10 18.93
N PRO A 78 6.59 10.81 19.87
CA PRO A 78 6.56 11.42 21.20
C PRO A 78 6.61 12.95 21.19
N TYR A 79 7.12 13.56 20.11
CA TYR A 79 7.25 15.00 19.96
C TYR A 79 6.18 15.63 19.06
N MET A 80 5.26 14.82 18.50
CA MET A 80 4.22 15.30 17.60
C MET A 80 2.87 15.46 18.31
N ARG A 81 2.18 16.58 18.03
CA ARG A 81 0.79 16.80 18.46
C ARG A 81 -0.21 15.83 17.80
N THR A 82 0.15 15.26 16.65
CA THR A 82 -0.72 14.37 15.87
C THR A 82 0.03 13.10 15.46
N PRO A 83 0.05 12.06 16.31
CA PRO A 83 0.79 10.82 16.08
C PRO A 83 0.51 10.14 14.73
N THR A 84 -0.73 10.22 14.24
CA THR A 84 -1.16 9.60 12.98
C THR A 84 -0.48 10.21 11.75
N VAL A 85 -0.18 11.50 11.78
CA VAL A 85 0.56 12.18 10.70
C VAL A 85 2.01 11.67 10.68
N GLY A 86 2.61 11.48 11.85
CA GLY A 86 3.94 10.87 11.99
C GLY A 86 3.99 9.51 11.29
N LEU A 87 3.06 8.60 11.62
CA LEU A 87 3.00 7.28 10.98
C LEU A 87 2.84 7.36 9.45
N ALA A 88 1.99 8.26 8.94
CA ALA A 88 1.82 8.42 7.49
C ALA A 88 3.13 8.85 6.79
N ILE A 89 3.90 9.74 7.42
CA ILE A 89 5.25 10.13 6.94
C ILE A 89 6.18 8.91 6.99
N GLY A 90 6.15 8.13 8.07
CA GLY A 90 6.96 6.93 8.20
C GLY A 90 6.71 5.88 7.12
N VAL A 91 5.46 5.74 6.67
CA VAL A 91 5.10 4.86 5.56
C VAL A 91 5.67 5.35 4.23
N ILE A 92 5.58 6.65 3.95
CA ILE A 92 6.16 7.23 2.73
C ILE A 92 7.68 7.07 2.72
N VAL A 93 8.34 7.43 3.81
CA VAL A 93 9.80 7.30 3.96
C VAL A 93 10.22 5.84 3.81
N GLY A 94 9.49 4.92 4.44
CA GLY A 94 9.72 3.49 4.31
C GLY A 94 9.58 3.02 2.86
N GLY A 95 8.52 3.43 2.16
CA GLY A 95 8.32 3.13 0.75
C GLY A 95 9.44 3.66 -0.16
N VAL A 96 9.94 4.87 0.11
CA VAL A 96 11.10 5.44 -0.62
C VAL A 96 12.36 4.64 -0.35
N ILE A 97 12.65 4.27 0.90
CA ILE A 97 13.82 3.45 1.26
C ILE A 97 13.74 2.09 0.57
N GLN A 98 12.58 1.44 0.61
CA GLN A 98 12.37 0.16 -0.07
C GLN A 98 12.62 0.24 -1.57
N MET A 99 12.11 1.29 -2.22
CA MET A 99 12.34 1.53 -3.64
C MET A 99 13.83 1.77 -3.93
N ALA A 100 14.49 2.63 -3.14
CA ALA A 100 15.91 2.94 -3.28
C ALA A 100 16.79 1.69 -3.13
N LEU A 101 16.41 0.75 -2.26
CA LEU A 101 17.10 -0.52 -2.10
C LEU A 101 17.01 -1.43 -3.32
N GLN A 102 15.89 -1.43 -4.04
CA GLN A 102 15.70 -2.30 -5.20
C GLN A 102 16.39 -1.76 -6.47
N ILE A 103 16.54 -0.44 -6.60
CA ILE A 103 17.10 0.22 -7.79
C ILE A 103 18.50 -0.29 -8.18
N PRO A 104 19.50 -0.38 -7.27
CA PRO A 104 20.83 -0.87 -7.63
C PRO A 104 20.84 -2.28 -8.20
N PHE A 105 19.99 -3.17 -7.66
CA PHE A 105 19.86 -4.55 -8.14
C PHE A 105 19.18 -4.62 -9.50
N LEU A 106 18.25 -3.71 -9.79
CA LEU A 106 17.66 -3.61 -11.12
C LEU A 106 18.66 -3.10 -12.15
N MET A 107 19.46 -2.09 -11.79
CA MET A 107 20.50 -1.54 -12.67
C MET A 107 21.59 -2.57 -12.96
N SER A 108 22.03 -3.33 -11.95
CA SER A 108 23.04 -4.40 -12.15
C SER A 108 22.54 -5.54 -13.04
N LYS A 109 21.22 -5.69 -13.18
CA LYS A 109 20.58 -6.65 -14.09
C LYS A 109 20.24 -6.07 -15.47
N GLY A 110 20.74 -4.87 -15.78
CA GLY A 110 20.61 -4.26 -17.10
C GLY A 110 19.29 -3.54 -17.35
N LEU A 111 18.49 -3.28 -16.31
CA LEU A 111 17.30 -2.44 -16.45
C LEU A 111 17.72 -0.98 -16.65
N SER A 112 17.42 -0.42 -17.82
CA SER A 112 17.54 1.01 -18.07
C SER A 112 16.22 1.71 -17.73
N PHE A 113 16.25 2.69 -16.82
CA PHE A 113 15.08 3.53 -16.48
C PHE A 113 14.72 4.54 -17.56
N ALA A 114 15.30 4.45 -18.76
CA ALA A 114 14.96 5.32 -19.88
C ALA A 114 13.48 5.13 -20.27
N PRO A 115 12.65 6.19 -20.24
CA PRO A 115 11.23 6.07 -20.56
C PRO A 115 11.07 5.75 -22.06
N LYS A 116 10.84 4.46 -22.37
CA LYS A 116 10.46 4.01 -23.72
C LYS A 116 8.95 3.83 -23.78
N TRP A 117 8.25 4.85 -24.25
CA TRP A 117 6.81 4.81 -24.43
C TRP A 117 6.44 4.12 -25.73
N ASN A 118 6.17 2.80 -25.66
CA ASN A 118 5.60 2.06 -26.78
C ASN A 118 4.31 1.37 -26.34
N LEU A 119 3.21 2.13 -26.31
CA LEU A 119 1.88 1.65 -25.90
C LEU A 119 1.30 0.56 -26.81
N ARG A 120 1.88 0.36 -28.00
CA ARG A 120 1.46 -0.68 -28.96
C ARG A 120 2.29 -1.97 -28.85
N HIS A 121 3.18 -2.06 -27.86
CA HIS A 121 4.03 -3.24 -27.73
C HIS A 121 3.19 -4.50 -27.43
N PRO A 122 3.36 -5.62 -28.15
CA PRO A 122 2.56 -6.83 -27.95
C PRO A 122 2.66 -7.40 -26.53
N ALA A 123 3.78 -7.17 -25.85
CA ALA A 123 3.93 -7.56 -24.43
C ALA A 123 2.97 -6.80 -23.49
N LEU A 124 2.62 -5.53 -23.76
CA LEU A 124 1.63 -4.80 -22.96
C LEU A 124 0.25 -5.45 -23.07
N LYS A 125 -0.13 -5.86 -24.29
CA LYS A 125 -1.38 -6.59 -24.53
C LYS A 125 -1.38 -7.93 -23.78
N LYS A 126 -0.26 -8.65 -23.81
CA LYS A 126 -0.11 -9.92 -23.08
C LYS A 126 -0.21 -9.72 -21.56
N ILE A 127 0.44 -8.69 -21.02
CA ILE A 127 0.35 -8.34 -19.59
C ILE A 127 -1.11 -8.01 -19.22
N GLY A 128 -1.80 -7.16 -20.00
CA GLY A 128 -3.19 -6.81 -19.74
C GLY A 128 -4.14 -8.02 -19.77
N MET A 129 -3.97 -8.92 -20.73
CA MET A 129 -4.74 -10.17 -20.80
C MET A 129 -4.49 -11.10 -19.61
N LEU A 130 -3.27 -11.12 -19.05
CA LEU A 130 -2.94 -11.92 -17.87
C LEU A 130 -3.40 -11.24 -16.57
N MET A 131 -3.41 -9.91 -16.51
CA MET A 131 -3.88 -9.17 -15.34
C MET A 131 -5.38 -9.33 -15.13
N LEU A 132 -6.19 -9.38 -16.20
CA LEU A 132 -7.64 -9.59 -16.13
C LEU A 132 -8.04 -10.78 -15.24
N PRO A 133 -7.64 -12.03 -15.55
CA PRO A 133 -8.00 -13.19 -14.74
C PRO A 133 -7.39 -13.13 -13.32
N THR A 134 -6.18 -12.60 -13.16
CA THR A 134 -5.58 -12.42 -11.83
C THR A 134 -6.38 -11.45 -10.96
N ILE A 135 -6.83 -10.33 -11.53
CA ILE A 135 -7.65 -9.34 -10.83
C ILE A 135 -8.99 -9.97 -10.44
N PHE A 136 -9.66 -10.66 -11.36
CA PHE A 136 -10.91 -11.39 -11.04
C PHE A 136 -10.71 -12.42 -9.93
N GLY A 137 -9.63 -13.19 -9.95
CA GLY A 137 -9.29 -14.13 -8.86
C GLY A 137 -9.06 -13.42 -7.52
N SER A 138 -8.32 -12.31 -7.52
CA SER A 138 -8.07 -11.53 -6.29
C SER A 138 -9.32 -10.82 -5.75
N ALA A 139 -10.24 -10.44 -6.62
CA ALA A 139 -11.51 -9.81 -6.23
C ALA A 139 -12.38 -10.77 -5.41
N ILE A 140 -12.35 -12.07 -5.72
CA ILE A 140 -13.04 -13.09 -4.92
C ILE A 140 -12.51 -13.10 -3.48
N TYR A 141 -11.19 -13.02 -3.29
CA TYR A 141 -10.59 -12.95 -1.96
C TYR A 141 -10.98 -11.66 -1.22
N GLN A 142 -10.99 -10.52 -1.90
CA GLN A 142 -11.44 -9.24 -1.31
C GLN A 142 -12.92 -9.27 -0.91
N ILE A 143 -13.78 -9.89 -1.73
CA ILE A 143 -15.19 -10.10 -1.41
C ILE A 143 -15.31 -11.00 -0.18
N ASN A 144 -14.55 -12.10 -0.11
CA ASN A 144 -14.57 -13.00 1.03
C ASN A 144 -14.16 -12.28 2.33
N GLN A 145 -13.10 -11.46 2.30
CA GLN A 145 -12.69 -10.67 3.46
C GLN A 145 -13.73 -9.62 3.89
N LEU A 146 -14.38 -8.98 2.92
CA LEU A 146 -15.46 -8.03 3.19
C LEU A 146 -16.65 -8.75 3.84
N ILE A 147 -17.06 -9.90 3.31
CA ILE A 147 -18.13 -10.73 3.88
C ILE A 147 -17.73 -11.23 5.27
N GLY A 148 -16.50 -11.70 5.45
CA GLY A 148 -15.97 -12.14 6.74
C GLY A 148 -16.00 -11.03 7.79
N THR A 149 -15.62 -9.80 7.41
CA THR A 149 -15.69 -8.62 8.28
C THR A 149 -17.13 -8.25 8.61
N LEU A 150 -18.05 -8.28 7.63
CA LEU A 150 -19.48 -8.00 7.83
C LEU A 150 -20.14 -9.02 8.75
N LEU A 151 -19.93 -10.32 8.51
CA LEU A 151 -20.43 -11.38 9.37
C LEU A 151 -19.85 -11.27 10.78
N ALA A 152 -18.55 -11.05 10.92
CA ALA A 152 -17.91 -10.87 12.22
C ALA A 152 -18.42 -9.65 12.98
N SER A 153 -18.84 -8.57 12.28
CA SER A 153 -19.44 -7.38 12.88
C SER A 153 -20.88 -7.59 13.39
N LEU A 154 -21.55 -8.64 12.91
CA LEU A 154 -22.91 -9.05 13.34
C LEU A 154 -22.88 -9.99 14.55
N LEU A 155 -21.69 -10.45 14.97
CA LEU A 155 -21.48 -11.25 16.19
C LEU A 155 -21.14 -10.35 17.39
N ARG A 156 -21.31 -10.88 18.61
CA ARG A 156 -21.00 -10.17 19.88
C ARG A 156 -19.58 -9.57 19.87
N GLU A 157 -19.42 -8.40 20.51
CA GLU A 157 -18.13 -7.68 20.64
C GLU A 157 -16.97 -8.64 20.97
N GLY A 158 -15.91 -8.61 20.15
CA GLY A 158 -14.70 -9.44 20.29
C GLY A 158 -14.49 -10.48 19.19
N SER A 159 -15.52 -10.93 18.47
CA SER A 159 -15.39 -11.96 17.41
C SER A 159 -14.54 -11.52 16.21
N VAL A 160 -14.56 -10.23 15.86
CA VAL A 160 -13.69 -9.65 14.81
C VAL A 160 -12.21 -9.76 15.19
N SER A 161 -11.87 -9.64 16.48
CA SER A 161 -10.49 -9.73 16.95
C SER A 161 -9.96 -11.16 16.84
N TYR A 162 -10.76 -12.18 17.15
CA TYR A 162 -10.35 -13.59 17.01
C TYR A 162 -10.11 -14.00 15.56
N LEU A 163 -10.99 -13.60 14.63
CA LEU A 163 -10.79 -13.84 13.20
C LEU A 163 -9.55 -13.11 12.67
N TYR A 164 -9.34 -11.86 13.09
CA TYR A 164 -8.15 -11.09 12.70
C TYR A 164 -6.84 -11.68 13.25
N TYR A 165 -6.85 -12.21 14.48
CA TYR A 165 -5.68 -12.90 15.05
C TYR A 165 -5.43 -14.26 14.38
N ALA A 166 -6.48 -14.98 13.97
CA ALA A 166 -6.35 -16.24 13.24
C ALA A 166 -5.84 -16.06 11.81
N ASP A 167 -6.21 -14.98 11.12
CA ASP A 167 -5.74 -14.66 9.76
C ASP A 167 -4.29 -14.15 9.72
N ARG A 168 -3.75 -13.75 10.88
CA ARG A 168 -2.36 -13.27 11.05
C ARG A 168 -1.38 -14.33 11.58
N LEU A 169 -1.87 -15.46 12.11
CA LEU A 169 -1.08 -16.60 12.58
C LEU A 169 -0.83 -17.59 11.45
#